data_AF-A0A534S6Q1-F1
#
_entry.id   AF-A0A534S6Q1-F1
#
_cell.length_a   1.000
_cell.length_b   1.000
_cell.length_c   1.000
_cell.angle_alpha   90.00
_cell.angle_beta   90.00
_cell.angle_gamma   90.00
#
_symmetry.space_group_name_H-M   'P 1'
#
loop_
_entity.id
_entity.type
_entity.pdbx_description
1 polymer ?
#
loop_
_entity_poly.entity_id
_entity_poly.type
_entity_poly.pdbx_seq_one_letter_code
_entity_poly.pdbx_strand_id
1 'polypeptide(L)'
;MPEHARRIKIRRKALRQPDEFETLTGQAVDWAQAHRPLVGGVVIAALVAAVIALGVGRWRSSRDEAAAAAFNLAQATFTDGKFADAARAFEDVLTTYPRAPFGRLAGLYRAHALARSGDASGGATAYGEYLVTSPDSDYLRQEALDGLGRAKEASGDSAGALEAYSQAAALEGPYREDALLGAARTPEGVGPGPGSADAAALEAAPRHRGTARGTPVSRVPAYLFPASVRARGQVIRDGGCKPCHAPSAARDVRPHGRPVRGSTHSAAESRTWTFLRVRRRPGTARANVGAGGAMR
;
A
#
# COMPACT_ATOMS: atom_id res chain seq x y z
N MET A 1 -38.94 9.68 14.11
CA MET A 1 -40.35 9.27 13.98
C MET A 1 -40.42 8.29 12.83
N PRO A 2 -40.74 7.00 13.05
CA PRO A 2 -40.78 6.03 11.96
C PRO A 2 -41.97 6.35 11.06
N GLU A 3 -41.73 6.44 9.75
CA GLU A 3 -42.76 6.66 8.75
C GLU A 3 -43.61 5.38 8.64
N HIS A 4 -44.87 5.45 9.09
CA HIS A 4 -45.78 4.31 9.05
C HIS A 4 -46.08 3.91 7.60
N ALA A 5 -45.78 2.65 7.24
CA ALA A 5 -46.05 2.10 5.93
C ALA A 5 -47.52 2.33 5.52
N ARG A 6 -47.71 3.05 4.41
CA ARG A 6 -49.04 3.45 3.91
C ARG A 6 -49.83 2.19 3.52
N ARG A 7 -50.88 1.85 4.29
CA ARG A 7 -51.72 0.67 4.04
C ARG A 7 -52.58 0.87 2.79
N ILE A 8 -52.12 0.40 1.64
CA ILE A 8 -52.88 0.42 0.38
C ILE A 8 -54.02 -0.61 0.48
N LYS A 9 -55.27 -0.14 0.54
CA LYS A 9 -56.47 -1.00 0.52
C LYS A 9 -56.82 -1.37 -0.92
N ILE A 10 -56.32 -2.50 -1.41
CA ILE A 10 -56.68 -3.05 -2.73
C ILE A 10 -58.15 -3.51 -2.70
N ARG A 11 -58.98 -3.01 -3.62
CA ARG A 11 -60.40 -3.41 -3.73
C ARG A 11 -60.49 -4.76 -4.44
N ARG A 12 -61.39 -5.67 -4.01
CA ARG A 12 -61.60 -7.00 -4.64
C ARG A 12 -61.84 -6.96 -6.15
N LYS A 13 -62.39 -5.87 -6.70
CA LYS A 13 -62.59 -5.66 -8.15
C LYS A 13 -61.30 -5.33 -8.91
N ALA A 14 -60.30 -4.73 -8.25
CA ALA A 14 -59.00 -4.42 -8.85
C ALA A 14 -58.12 -5.68 -9.05
N LEU A 15 -58.42 -6.77 -8.32
CA LEU A 15 -57.79 -8.10 -8.50
C LEU A 15 -58.40 -8.91 -9.66
N ARG A 16 -59.43 -8.38 -10.34
CA ARG A 16 -60.23 -9.09 -11.36
C ARG A 16 -60.11 -8.48 -12.75
N GLN A 17 -59.44 -7.34 -12.87
CA GLN A 17 -59.07 -6.76 -14.16
C GLN A 17 -57.83 -7.51 -14.65
N PRO A 18 -57.67 -7.72 -15.97
CA PRO A 18 -56.39 -8.24 -16.49
C PRO A 18 -55.30 -7.29 -16.01
N ASP A 19 -54.28 -7.84 -15.36
CA ASP A 19 -53.23 -7.02 -14.77
C ASP A 19 -52.63 -6.11 -15.86
N GLU A 20 -52.23 -4.89 -15.50
CA GLU A 20 -51.59 -3.96 -16.44
C GLU A 20 -50.40 -4.63 -17.15
N PHE A 21 -49.72 -5.57 -16.48
CA PHE A 21 -48.69 -6.42 -17.06
C PHE A 21 -49.16 -7.32 -18.20
N GLU A 22 -50.36 -7.89 -18.14
CA GLU A 22 -50.91 -8.74 -19.22
C GLU A 22 -51.18 -7.92 -20.49
N THR A 23 -51.72 -6.71 -20.32
CA THR A 23 -51.98 -5.81 -21.46
C THR A 23 -50.71 -5.20 -22.04
N LEU A 24 -49.75 -4.80 -21.18
CA LEU A 24 -48.45 -4.29 -21.60
C LEU A 24 -47.61 -5.36 -22.33
N THR A 25 -47.62 -6.61 -21.84
CA THR A 25 -46.92 -7.72 -22.49
C THR A 25 -47.57 -8.09 -23.82
N GLY A 26 -48.91 -8.10 -23.90
CA GLY A 26 -49.64 -8.28 -25.15
C GLY A 26 -49.29 -7.22 -26.20
N GLN A 27 -49.34 -5.94 -25.83
CA GLN A 27 -48.98 -4.83 -26.72
C GLN A 27 -47.50 -4.89 -27.16
N ALA A 28 -46.58 -5.30 -26.27
CA ALA A 28 -45.18 -5.46 -26.60
C ALA A 28 -44.94 -6.63 -27.57
N VAL A 29 -45.67 -7.73 -27.41
CA VAL A 29 -45.62 -8.89 -28.33
C VAL A 29 -46.15 -8.50 -29.71
N ASP A 30 -47.29 -7.83 -29.77
CA ASP A 30 -47.88 -7.38 -31.04
C ASP A 30 -46.97 -6.40 -31.77
N TRP A 31 -46.37 -5.45 -31.05
CA TRP A 31 -45.36 -4.55 -31.59
C TRP A 31 -44.12 -5.29 -32.10
N ALA A 32 -43.60 -6.26 -31.33
CA ALA A 32 -42.43 -7.04 -31.72
C ALA A 32 -42.70 -7.91 -32.96
N GLN A 33 -43.92 -8.44 -33.09
CA GLN A 33 -44.35 -9.17 -34.28
C GLN A 33 -44.48 -8.24 -35.50
N ALA A 34 -44.98 -7.02 -35.33
CA ALA A 34 -45.03 -6.02 -36.40
C ALA A 34 -43.62 -5.55 -36.82
N HIS A 35 -42.65 -5.52 -35.90
CA HIS A 35 -41.29 -5.04 -36.12
C HIS A 35 -40.23 -6.16 -36.12
N ARG A 36 -40.59 -7.37 -36.56
CA ARG A 36 -39.69 -8.55 -36.60
C ARG A 36 -38.28 -8.29 -37.14
N PRO A 37 -38.05 -7.59 -38.27
CA PRO A 37 -36.68 -7.37 -38.77
C PRO A 37 -35.85 -6.49 -37.83
N LEU A 38 -36.46 -5.50 -37.17
CA LEU A 38 -35.78 -4.64 -36.19
C LEU A 38 -35.46 -5.41 -34.91
N VAL A 39 -36.42 -6.17 -34.38
CA VAL A 39 -36.21 -7.01 -33.18
C VAL A 39 -35.12 -8.04 -33.44
N GLY A 40 -35.13 -8.70 -34.60
CA GLY A 40 -34.08 -9.63 -35.00
C GLY A 40 -32.70 -8.97 -35.05
N GLY A 41 -32.60 -7.77 -35.64
CA GLY A 41 -31.37 -6.99 -35.67
C GLY A 41 -30.85 -6.63 -34.27
N VAL A 42 -31.73 -6.18 -33.37
CA VAL A 42 -31.38 -5.86 -31.97
C VAL A 42 -30.91 -7.10 -31.22
N VAL A 43 -31.59 -8.24 -31.37
CA VAL A 43 -31.19 -9.50 -30.71
C VAL A 43 -29.81 -9.94 -31.19
N ILE A 44 -29.54 -9.90 -32.51
CA ILE A 44 -28.23 -10.24 -33.07
C ILE A 44 -27.16 -9.28 -32.54
N ALA A 45 -27.42 -7.97 -32.53
CA ALA A 45 -26.50 -6.98 -31.98
C ALA A 45 -26.19 -7.23 -30.49
N ALA A 46 -27.21 -7.58 -29.70
CA ALA A 46 -27.05 -7.92 -28.29
C ALA A 46 -26.21 -9.20 -28.10
N LEU A 47 -26.42 -10.23 -28.93
CA LEU A 47 -25.62 -11.45 -28.92
C LEU A 47 -24.15 -11.18 -29.28
N VAL A 48 -23.89 -10.36 -30.31
CA VAL A 48 -22.53 -9.96 -30.70
C VAL A 48 -21.87 -9.17 -29.56
N ALA A 49 -22.57 -8.21 -28.97
CA ALA A 49 -22.07 -7.46 -27.82
C ALA A 49 -21.76 -8.39 -26.63
N ALA A 50 -22.60 -9.39 -26.36
CA ALA A 50 -22.36 -10.38 -25.31
C ALA A 50 -21.11 -11.23 -25.59
N VAL A 51 -20.90 -11.70 -26.82
CA VAL A 51 -19.70 -12.45 -27.22
C VAL A 51 -18.45 -11.58 -27.06
N ILE A 52 -18.49 -10.31 -27.49
CA ILE A 52 -17.38 -9.37 -27.30
C ILE A 52 -17.12 -9.15 -25.80
N ALA A 53 -18.15 -8.93 -25.00
CA ALA A 53 -18.02 -8.73 -23.56
C ALA A 53 -17.38 -9.94 -22.86
N LEU A 54 -17.78 -11.17 -23.23
CA LEU A 54 -17.20 -12.40 -22.71
C LEU A 54 -15.74 -12.59 -23.15
N GLY A 55 -15.45 -12.32 -24.43
CA GLY A 55 -14.09 -12.38 -24.97
C GLY A 55 -13.15 -11.40 -24.27
N VAL A 56 -13.58 -10.14 -24.11
CA VAL A 56 -12.84 -9.10 -23.38
C VAL A 56 -12.70 -9.46 -21.89
N GLY A 57 -13.77 -9.95 -21.25
CA GLY A 57 -13.74 -10.37 -19.85
C GLY A 57 -12.74 -11.49 -19.60
N ARG A 58 -12.73 -12.52 -20.46
CA ARG A 58 -11.80 -13.65 -20.35
C ARG A 58 -10.36 -13.22 -20.63
N TRP A 59 -10.14 -12.35 -21.63
CA TRP A 59 -8.82 -11.81 -21.92
C TRP A 59 -8.26 -10.96 -20.77
N ARG A 60 -9.09 -10.10 -20.16
CA ARG A 60 -8.70 -9.32 -18.98
C ARG A 60 -8.34 -10.22 -17.80
N SER A 61 -9.20 -11.20 -17.48
CA SER A 61 -8.93 -12.16 -16.39
C SER A 61 -7.59 -12.88 -16.58
N SER A 62 -7.33 -13.39 -17.80
CA SER A 62 -6.07 -14.07 -18.09
C SER A 62 -4.86 -13.14 -18.00
N ARG A 63 -4.99 -11.86 -18.41
CA ARG A 63 -3.93 -10.87 -18.23
C ARG A 63 -3.70 -10.52 -16.78
N ASP A 64 -4.74 -10.45 -15.96
CA ASP A 64 -4.64 -10.15 -14.53
C ASP A 64 -3.93 -11.30 -13.78
N GLU A 65 -4.22 -12.56 -14.14
CA GLU A 65 -3.52 -13.73 -13.62
C GLU A 65 -2.04 -13.74 -14.01
N ALA A 66 -1.72 -13.44 -15.27
CA ALA A 66 -0.34 -13.35 -15.74
C ALA A 66 0.43 -12.21 -15.05
N ALA A 67 -0.21 -11.06 -14.85
CA ALA A 67 0.35 -9.93 -14.11
C ALA A 67 0.62 -10.30 -12.65
N ALA A 68 -0.30 -11.02 -11.99
CA ALA A 68 -0.12 -11.50 -10.62
C ALA A 68 1.07 -12.46 -10.50
N ALA A 69 1.20 -13.41 -11.44
CA ALA A 69 2.32 -14.35 -11.46
C ALA A 69 3.67 -13.64 -11.64
N ALA A 70 3.74 -12.69 -12.58
CA ALA A 70 4.95 -11.90 -12.82
C ALA A 70 5.30 -11.00 -11.63
N PHE A 71 4.30 -10.38 -11.01
CA PHE A 71 4.45 -9.59 -9.78
C PHE A 71 5.01 -10.45 -8.63
N ASN A 72 4.49 -11.66 -8.43
CA ASN A 72 4.97 -12.56 -7.38
C ASN A 72 6.45 -12.96 -7.57
N LEU A 73 6.90 -13.13 -8.81
CA LEU A 73 8.30 -13.39 -9.12
C LEU A 73 9.20 -12.17 -8.81
N ALA A 74 8.75 -10.98 -9.19
CA ALA A 74 9.44 -9.74 -8.84
C ALA A 74 9.50 -9.53 -7.32
N GLN A 75 8.41 -9.85 -6.62
CA GLN A 75 8.31 -9.81 -5.16
C GLN A 75 9.28 -10.79 -4.49
N ALA A 76 9.44 -12.01 -5.01
CA ALA A 76 10.43 -12.95 -4.50
C ALA A 76 11.86 -12.38 -4.58
N THR A 77 12.18 -11.72 -5.70
CA THR A 77 13.49 -11.04 -5.89
C THR A 77 13.66 -9.87 -4.92
N PHE A 78 12.58 -9.15 -4.61
CA PHE A 78 12.58 -8.09 -3.61
C PHE A 78 12.81 -8.62 -2.20
N THR A 79 12.16 -9.72 -1.83
CA THR A 79 12.33 -10.36 -0.51
C THR A 79 13.72 -10.98 -0.34
N ASP A 80 14.36 -11.41 -1.43
CA ASP A 80 15.75 -11.87 -1.45
C ASP A 80 16.76 -10.72 -1.21
N GLY A 81 16.30 -9.47 -1.13
CA GLY A 81 17.15 -8.29 -0.93
C GLY A 81 17.85 -7.79 -2.19
N LYS A 82 17.57 -8.37 -3.36
CA LYS A 82 18.12 -7.96 -4.66
C LYS A 82 17.36 -6.78 -5.22
N PHE A 83 17.39 -5.65 -4.52
CA PHE A 83 16.50 -4.52 -4.79
C PHE A 83 16.65 -3.92 -6.20
N ALA A 84 17.87 -3.85 -6.75
CA ALA A 84 18.09 -3.33 -8.11
C ALA A 84 17.58 -4.26 -9.22
N ASP A 85 17.61 -5.59 -8.99
CA ASP A 85 17.00 -6.57 -9.90
C ASP A 85 15.48 -6.54 -9.76
N ALA A 86 14.97 -6.43 -8.53
CA ALA A 86 13.54 -6.34 -8.25
C ALA A 86 12.92 -5.09 -8.88
N ALA A 87 13.60 -3.94 -8.84
CA ALA A 87 13.13 -2.71 -9.49
C ALA A 87 12.93 -2.89 -11.01
N ARG A 88 13.85 -3.60 -11.67
CA ARG A 88 13.73 -3.96 -13.09
C ARG A 88 12.57 -4.93 -13.33
N ALA A 89 12.45 -5.97 -12.51
CA ALA A 89 11.35 -6.93 -12.62
C ALA A 89 9.97 -6.27 -12.43
N PHE A 90 9.83 -5.32 -11.49
CA PHE A 90 8.59 -4.57 -11.33
C PHE A 90 8.32 -3.60 -12.49
N GLU A 91 9.35 -2.98 -13.08
CA GLU A 91 9.21 -2.17 -14.29
C GLU A 91 8.72 -3.01 -15.48
N ASP A 92 9.21 -4.24 -15.64
CA ASP A 92 8.74 -5.16 -16.68
C ASP A 92 7.25 -5.50 -16.49
N VAL A 93 6.79 -5.67 -15.25
CA VAL A 93 5.37 -5.91 -14.94
C VAL A 93 4.53 -4.67 -15.23
N LEU A 94 5.00 -3.48 -14.86
CA LEU A 94 4.32 -2.20 -15.09
C LEU A 94 4.15 -1.92 -16.60
N THR A 95 5.20 -2.16 -17.39
CA THR A 95 5.21 -1.92 -18.85
C THR A 95 4.42 -2.98 -19.61
N THR A 96 4.47 -4.25 -19.18
CA THR A 96 3.76 -5.35 -19.83
C THR A 96 2.26 -5.36 -19.49
N TYR A 97 1.89 -4.94 -18.27
CA TYR A 97 0.52 -5.00 -17.77
C TYR A 97 -0.01 -3.67 -17.18
N PRO A 98 0.11 -2.53 -17.87
CA PRO A 98 -0.14 -1.21 -17.29
C PRO A 98 -1.58 -0.98 -16.77
N ARG A 99 -2.54 -1.75 -17.28
CA ARG A 99 -3.95 -1.67 -16.88
C ARG A 99 -4.40 -2.75 -15.89
N ALA A 100 -3.57 -3.77 -15.66
CA ALA A 100 -3.88 -4.82 -14.69
C ALA A 100 -3.68 -4.27 -13.27
N PRO A 101 -4.46 -4.72 -12.26
CA PRO A 101 -4.29 -4.28 -10.88
C PRO A 101 -2.87 -4.47 -10.35
N PHE A 102 -2.26 -5.64 -10.59
CA PHE A 102 -0.87 -5.93 -10.20
C PHE A 102 0.16 -5.14 -11.01
N GLY A 103 -0.17 -4.72 -12.23
CA GLY A 103 0.68 -3.82 -13.01
C GLY A 103 0.74 -2.41 -12.43
N ARG A 104 -0.42 -1.87 -12.00
CA ARG A 104 -0.44 -0.60 -11.26
C ARG A 104 0.29 -0.72 -9.94
N LEU A 105 0.05 -1.78 -9.17
CA LEU A 105 0.74 -2.03 -7.90
C LEU A 105 2.26 -2.19 -8.08
N ALA A 106 2.71 -2.77 -9.19
CA ALA A 106 4.14 -2.88 -9.51
C ALA A 106 4.84 -1.51 -9.56
N GLY A 107 4.15 -0.43 -9.94
CA GLY A 107 4.71 0.92 -9.90
C GLY A 107 5.13 1.36 -8.49
N LEU A 108 4.29 1.08 -7.49
CA LEU A 108 4.61 1.35 -6.08
C LEU A 108 5.78 0.50 -5.60
N TYR A 109 5.78 -0.79 -5.92
CA TYR A 109 6.84 -1.71 -5.50
C TYR A 109 8.18 -1.46 -6.22
N ARG A 110 8.16 -0.97 -7.46
CA ARG A 110 9.34 -0.44 -8.15
C ARG A 110 9.92 0.73 -7.36
N ALA A 111 9.10 1.67 -6.90
CA ALA A 111 9.55 2.79 -6.12
C ALA A 111 10.17 2.35 -4.78
N HIS A 112 9.55 1.39 -4.08
CA HIS A 112 10.13 0.77 -2.89
C HIS A 112 11.47 0.10 -3.18
N ALA A 113 11.58 -0.63 -4.30
CA ALA A 113 12.80 -1.32 -4.68
C ALA A 113 13.95 -0.33 -4.99
N LEU A 114 13.68 0.73 -5.75
CA LEU A 114 14.66 1.79 -6.05
C LEU A 114 15.13 2.51 -4.78
N ALA A 115 14.20 2.87 -3.89
CA ALA A 115 14.55 3.50 -2.63
C ALA A 115 15.44 2.59 -1.76
N ARG A 116 15.13 1.28 -1.70
CA ARG A 116 15.93 0.31 -0.94
C ARG A 116 17.24 -0.09 -1.61
N SER A 117 17.37 0.06 -2.93
CA SER A 117 18.66 -0.16 -3.62
C SER A 117 19.65 0.98 -3.42
N GLY A 118 19.25 2.07 -2.74
CA GLY A 118 20.07 3.25 -2.52
C GLY A 118 19.90 4.35 -3.57
N ASP A 119 19.03 4.15 -4.56
CA ASP A 119 18.66 5.20 -5.52
C ASP A 119 17.45 5.97 -4.99
N ALA A 120 17.70 6.79 -3.97
CA ALA A 120 16.67 7.61 -3.34
C ALA A 120 16.00 8.58 -4.33
N SER A 121 16.78 9.16 -5.25
CA SER A 121 16.27 10.04 -6.31
C SER A 121 15.36 9.34 -7.31
N GLY A 122 15.75 8.15 -7.78
CA GLY A 122 14.95 7.33 -8.67
C GLY A 122 13.70 6.81 -7.97
N GLY A 123 13.81 6.43 -6.70
CA GLY A 123 12.68 6.06 -5.85
C GLY A 123 11.66 7.19 -5.70
N ALA A 124 12.11 8.40 -5.37
CA ALA A 124 11.24 9.57 -5.26
C ALA A 124 10.51 9.88 -6.58
N THR A 125 11.22 9.79 -7.71
CA THR A 125 10.63 9.94 -9.04
C THR A 125 9.54 8.88 -9.28
N ALA A 126 9.83 7.61 -9.02
CA ALA A 126 8.89 6.51 -9.22
C ALA A 126 7.64 6.59 -8.32
N TYR A 127 7.78 7.03 -7.06
CA TYR A 127 6.60 7.30 -6.22
C TYR A 127 5.75 8.44 -6.78
N GLY A 128 6.39 9.50 -7.28
CA GLY A 128 5.68 10.60 -7.95
C GLY A 128 4.88 10.13 -9.17
N GLU A 129 5.48 9.30 -10.02
CA GLU A 129 4.82 8.67 -11.18
C GLU A 129 3.60 7.84 -10.76
N TYR A 130 3.74 7.05 -9.69
CA TYR A 130 2.64 6.26 -9.13
C TYR A 130 1.49 7.13 -8.59
N LEU A 131 1.81 8.26 -7.94
CA LEU A 131 0.81 9.19 -7.41
C LEU A 131 0.05 9.92 -8.53
N VAL A 132 0.71 10.24 -9.65
CA VAL A 132 0.06 10.87 -10.82
C VAL A 132 -0.93 9.93 -11.49
N THR A 133 -0.64 8.63 -11.54
CA THR A 133 -1.52 7.64 -12.16
C THR A 133 -2.78 7.32 -11.35
N SER A 134 -3.00 8.05 -10.25
CA SER A 134 -4.12 7.93 -9.29
C SER A 134 -4.17 6.55 -8.61
N PRO A 135 -3.69 6.44 -7.36
CA PRO A 135 -3.72 5.18 -6.61
C PRO A 135 -5.14 4.64 -6.41
N ASP A 136 -5.29 3.31 -6.48
CA ASP A 136 -6.59 2.63 -6.41
C ASP A 136 -7.31 2.81 -5.05
N SER A 137 -6.57 3.17 -3.98
CA SER A 137 -7.12 3.41 -2.64
C SER A 137 -6.34 4.48 -1.86
N ASP A 138 -7.00 5.12 -0.90
CA ASP A 138 -6.36 6.10 0.00
C ASP A 138 -5.23 5.46 0.81
N TYR A 139 -5.34 4.17 1.15
CA TYR A 139 -4.27 3.40 1.80
C TYR A 139 -2.99 3.36 0.94
N LEU A 140 -3.11 2.95 -0.33
CA LEU A 140 -1.95 2.87 -1.24
C LEU A 140 -1.39 4.26 -1.57
N ARG A 141 -2.26 5.28 -1.63
CA ARG A 141 -1.84 6.67 -1.75
C ARG A 141 -1.02 7.11 -0.53
N GLN A 142 -1.49 6.79 0.67
CA GLN A 142 -0.80 7.13 1.91
C GLN A 142 0.57 6.44 2.00
N GLU A 143 0.64 5.15 1.66
CA GLU A 143 1.89 4.38 1.61
C GLU A 143 2.89 4.97 0.60
N ALA A 144 2.42 5.35 -0.58
CA ALA A 144 3.26 5.98 -1.60
C ALA A 144 3.76 7.36 -1.17
N LEU A 145 2.94 8.16 -0.49
CA LEU A 145 3.31 9.49 0.02
C LEU A 145 4.32 9.39 1.17
N ASP A 146 4.14 8.45 2.11
CA ASP A 146 5.11 8.17 3.17
C ASP A 146 6.45 7.68 2.57
N GLY A 147 6.39 6.75 1.61
CA GLY A 147 7.56 6.29 0.86
C GLY A 147 8.27 7.41 0.09
N LEU A 148 7.52 8.32 -0.53
CA LEU A 148 8.03 9.50 -1.20
C LEU A 148 8.74 10.44 -0.22
N GLY A 149 8.15 10.70 0.94
CA GLY A 149 8.76 11.51 2.00
C GLY A 149 10.11 10.95 2.43
N ARG A 150 10.17 9.62 2.69
CA ARG A 150 11.41 8.92 3.06
C ARG A 150 12.47 8.98 1.95
N ALA A 151 12.05 8.78 0.70
CA ALA A 151 12.96 8.85 -0.44
C ALA A 151 13.51 10.27 -0.66
N LYS A 152 12.66 11.30 -0.52
CA LYS A 152 13.07 12.70 -0.62
C LYS A 152 14.02 13.11 0.50
N GLU A 153 13.74 12.71 1.73
CA GLU A 153 14.61 12.89 2.90
C GLU A 153 15.99 12.25 2.65
N ALA A 154 16.02 11.00 2.17
CA ALA A 154 17.26 10.31 1.83
C ALA A 154 18.02 10.96 0.66
N SER A 155 17.32 11.66 -0.24
CA SER A 155 17.92 12.43 -1.34
C SER A 155 18.35 13.85 -0.96
N GLY A 156 17.99 14.32 0.24
CA GLY A 156 18.30 15.66 0.76
C GLY A 156 17.26 16.74 0.46
N ASP A 157 16.13 16.42 -0.18
CA ASP A 157 15.00 17.33 -0.40
C ASP A 157 14.06 17.34 0.82
N SER A 158 14.50 17.98 1.89
CA SER A 158 13.76 17.99 3.16
C SER A 158 12.45 18.79 3.09
N ALA A 159 12.40 19.85 2.29
CA ALA A 159 11.18 20.63 2.04
C ALA A 159 10.13 19.80 1.30
N GLY A 160 10.53 19.11 0.22
CA GLY A 160 9.64 18.22 -0.49
C GLY A 160 9.26 16.97 0.31
N ALA A 161 10.11 16.53 1.24
CA ALA A 161 9.78 15.44 2.17
C ALA A 161 8.67 15.87 3.15
N LEU A 162 8.77 17.07 3.74
CA LEU A 162 7.73 17.61 4.62
C LEU A 162 6.38 17.70 3.91
N GLU A 163 6.36 18.15 2.66
CA GLU A 163 5.14 18.20 1.85
C GLU A 163 4.53 16.80 1.68
N ALA A 164 5.32 15.81 1.25
CA ALA A 164 4.84 14.44 1.04
C ALA A 164 4.30 13.80 2.33
N TYR A 165 5.02 13.97 3.45
CA TYR A 165 4.58 13.51 4.76
C TYR A 165 3.31 14.22 5.23
N SER A 166 3.18 15.53 5.00
CA SER A 166 1.96 16.27 5.37
C SER A 166 0.72 15.76 4.61
N GLN A 167 0.89 15.42 3.33
CA GLN A 167 -0.19 14.83 2.52
C GLN A 167 -0.54 13.42 3.00
N ALA A 168 0.47 12.61 3.38
CA ALA A 168 0.23 11.28 3.96
C ALA A 168 -0.48 11.37 5.33
N ALA A 169 -0.09 12.32 6.18
CA ALA A 169 -0.67 12.54 7.50
C ALA A 169 -2.11 13.09 7.43
N ALA A 170 -2.49 13.74 6.33
CA ALA A 170 -3.86 14.19 6.11
C ALA A 170 -4.83 13.02 5.83
N LEU A 171 -4.31 11.87 5.38
CA LEU A 171 -5.09 10.67 5.14
C LEU A 171 -5.24 9.86 6.44
N GLU A 172 -6.42 9.28 6.65
CA GLU A 172 -6.62 8.31 7.72
C GLU A 172 -6.10 6.93 7.30
N GLY A 173 -5.25 6.34 8.12
CA GLY A 173 -4.68 5.02 7.84
C GLY A 173 -3.46 4.69 8.70
N PRO A 174 -2.91 3.48 8.55
CA PRO A 174 -1.84 2.96 9.41
C PRO A 174 -0.52 3.72 9.24
N TYR A 175 -0.31 4.41 8.11
CA TYR A 175 0.90 5.20 7.86
C TYR A 175 0.78 6.64 8.35
N ARG A 176 -0.35 7.04 8.96
CA ARG A 176 -0.56 8.41 9.46
C ARG A 176 0.45 8.76 10.54
N GLU A 177 0.64 7.88 11.52
CA GLU A 177 1.58 8.11 12.63
C GLU A 177 3.02 8.17 12.11
N ASP A 178 3.40 7.25 11.23
CA ASP A 178 4.71 7.24 10.58
C ASP A 178 4.98 8.52 9.79
N ALA A 179 3.98 9.02 9.06
CA ALA A 179 4.08 10.26 8.30
C ALA A 179 4.22 11.49 9.22
N LEU A 180 3.50 11.55 10.34
CA LEU A 180 3.65 12.61 11.34
C LEU A 180 5.05 12.61 11.96
N LEU A 181 5.56 11.42 12.31
CA LEU A 181 6.92 11.27 12.83
C LEU A 181 7.98 11.63 11.78
N GLY A 182 7.75 11.26 10.51
CA GLY A 182 8.59 11.65 9.38
C GLY A 182 8.62 13.16 9.19
N ALA A 183 7.46 13.80 9.19
CA ALA A 183 7.33 15.27 9.11
C ALA A 183 8.08 15.95 10.26
N ALA A 184 7.96 15.49 11.50
CA ALA A 184 8.62 16.13 12.65
C ALA A 184 10.15 15.97 12.65
N ARG A 185 10.68 14.94 11.99
CA ARG A 185 12.13 14.73 11.86
C ARG A 185 12.77 15.68 10.85
N THR A 186 12.03 16.11 9.82
CA THR A 186 12.61 17.01 8.83
C THR A 186 12.92 18.37 9.48
N PRO A 187 14.04 19.01 9.14
CA PRO A 187 14.43 20.31 9.70
C PRO A 187 13.34 21.38 9.58
N GLU A 188 12.59 21.34 8.49
CA GLU A 188 11.47 22.23 8.17
C GLU A 188 10.24 21.92 9.03
N GLY A 189 10.10 20.68 9.49
CA GLY A 189 9.01 20.22 10.33
C GLY A 189 9.18 20.50 11.83
N VAL A 190 10.30 21.08 12.27
CA VAL A 190 10.54 21.48 13.68
C VAL A 190 10.04 22.91 13.97
N GLY A 191 9.59 23.66 12.96
CA GLY A 191 8.96 24.98 13.10
C GLY A 191 7.50 24.94 13.60
N PRO A 192 6.81 26.08 13.75
CA PRO A 192 5.38 26.17 14.11
C PRO A 192 4.44 25.73 12.96
N GLY A 193 4.79 24.66 12.25
CA GLY A 193 3.99 24.08 11.19
C GLY A 193 3.00 23.03 11.70
N PRO A 194 2.01 22.64 10.87
CA PRO A 194 1.01 21.63 11.25
C PRO A 194 1.64 20.28 11.65
N GLY A 195 2.72 19.86 10.98
CA GLY A 195 3.41 18.59 11.29
C GLY A 195 4.07 18.52 12.68
N SER A 196 4.60 19.63 13.20
CA SER A 196 5.21 19.65 14.55
C SER A 196 4.16 19.61 15.65
N ALA A 197 3.05 20.32 15.46
CA ALA A 197 1.93 20.35 16.40
C ALA A 197 1.24 18.99 16.47
N ASP A 198 1.03 18.35 15.31
CA ASP A 198 0.40 17.04 15.23
C ASP A 198 1.30 15.92 15.79
N ALA A 199 2.61 15.97 15.54
CA ALA A 199 3.55 15.02 16.14
C ALA A 199 3.68 15.20 17.66
N ALA A 200 3.72 16.44 18.15
CA ALA A 200 3.71 16.72 19.59
C ALA A 200 2.39 16.27 20.24
N ALA A 201 1.26 16.40 19.55
CA ALA A 201 -0.02 15.88 20.00
C ALA A 201 -0.05 14.35 20.04
N LEU A 202 0.58 13.67 19.06
CA LEU A 202 0.72 12.21 19.05
C LEU A 202 1.62 11.70 20.18
N GLU A 203 2.69 12.44 20.50
CA GLU A 203 3.57 12.11 21.63
C GLU A 203 2.91 12.39 22.98
N ALA A 204 2.07 13.43 23.06
CA ALA A 204 1.27 13.76 24.24
C ALA A 204 0.04 12.84 24.43
N ALA A 205 -0.41 12.16 23.37
CA ALA A 205 -1.48 11.18 23.46
C ALA A 205 -1.02 10.02 24.36
N PRO A 206 -1.85 9.55 25.31
CA PRO A 206 -1.48 8.43 26.16
C PRO A 206 -1.26 7.20 25.28
N ARG A 207 0.01 6.86 25.04
CA ARG A 207 0.39 5.61 24.40
C ARG A 207 -0.27 4.51 25.22
N HIS A 208 -1.30 3.86 24.68
CA HIS A 208 -1.85 2.64 25.26
C HIS A 208 -0.76 1.57 25.14
N ARG A 209 0.22 1.64 26.05
CA ARG A 209 1.13 0.56 26.37
C ARG A 209 0.19 -0.59 26.67
N GLY A 210 0.21 -1.62 25.82
CA GLY A 210 -0.54 -2.85 26.03
C GLY A 210 -0.14 -3.45 27.38
N THR A 211 -0.75 -2.96 28.45
CA THR A 211 -0.82 -3.71 29.68
C THR A 211 -1.84 -4.79 29.36
N ALA A 212 -1.35 -6.02 29.23
CA ALA A 212 -2.10 -7.19 29.65
C ALA A 212 -2.48 -6.99 31.14
N ARG A 213 -3.42 -6.08 31.39
CA ARG A 213 -4.19 -6.02 32.62
C ARG A 213 -5.47 -6.74 32.27
N GLY A 214 -5.64 -7.89 32.93
CA GLY A 214 -6.75 -8.79 32.71
C GLY A 214 -8.05 -8.00 32.55
N THR A 215 -8.70 -8.24 31.42
CA THR A 215 -10.13 -8.01 31.32
C THR A 215 -10.78 -8.70 32.53
N PRO A 216 -11.70 -8.06 33.26
CA PRO A 216 -12.62 -8.86 34.05
C PRO A 216 -13.29 -9.78 33.05
N VAL A 217 -13.11 -11.08 33.22
CA VAL A 217 -13.85 -12.10 32.47
C VAL A 217 -15.31 -11.78 32.69
N SER A 218 -15.92 -11.10 31.72
CA SER A 218 -17.36 -11.02 31.61
C SER A 218 -17.82 -12.48 31.61
N ARG A 219 -18.67 -12.82 32.58
CA ARG A 219 -19.33 -14.12 32.67
C ARG A 219 -19.84 -14.49 31.28
N VAL A 220 -19.15 -15.41 30.63
CA VAL A 220 -19.68 -16.12 29.48
C VAL A 220 -20.87 -16.91 30.02
N PRO A 221 -22.10 -16.67 29.56
CA PRO A 221 -23.25 -17.37 30.08
C PRO A 221 -23.13 -18.87 29.76
N ALA A 222 -23.43 -19.71 30.75
CA ALA A 222 -23.10 -21.13 30.82
C ALA A 222 -23.89 -22.06 29.86
N TYR A 223 -24.47 -21.55 28.77
CA TYR A 223 -25.25 -22.36 27.83
C TYR A 223 -24.52 -22.68 26.51
N LEU A 224 -23.24 -22.33 26.37
CA LEU A 224 -22.46 -22.56 25.13
C LEU A 224 -21.42 -23.69 25.20
N PHE A 225 -21.45 -24.53 26.24
CA PHE A 225 -20.61 -25.73 26.30
C PHE A 225 -21.47 -27.01 26.25
N PRO A 226 -21.42 -27.80 25.16
CA PRO A 226 -21.99 -29.14 25.18
C PRO A 226 -21.22 -30.01 26.19
N ALA A 227 -21.98 -30.64 27.07
CA ALA A 227 -21.47 -31.53 28.11
C ALA A 227 -20.95 -32.84 27.51
N SER A 228 -19.64 -32.98 27.32
CA SER A 228 -18.97 -34.30 27.28
C SER A 228 -17.44 -34.22 27.14
N VAL A 229 -16.73 -33.71 28.15
CA VAL A 229 -15.39 -34.23 28.47
C VAL A 229 -15.19 -34.18 29.99
N ARG A 230 -15.51 -35.29 30.66
CA ARG A 230 -15.28 -35.51 32.08
C ARG A 230 -13.82 -35.94 32.27
N ALA A 231 -12.89 -35.00 32.37
CA ALA A 231 -11.52 -35.30 32.76
C ALA A 231 -11.44 -35.50 34.28
N ARG A 232 -10.95 -36.67 34.67
CA ARG A 232 -10.79 -37.13 36.05
C ARG A 232 -9.84 -36.20 36.82
N GLY A 233 -10.30 -35.70 37.96
CA GLY A 233 -9.43 -35.13 38.97
C GLY A 233 -8.73 -36.24 39.75
N GLN A 234 -7.41 -36.12 39.90
CA GLN A 234 -6.72 -36.62 41.08
C GLN A 234 -5.91 -35.49 41.68
N VAL A 235 -6.29 -35.16 42.91
CA VAL A 235 -5.63 -34.26 43.84
C VAL A 235 -4.46 -35.04 44.45
N ILE A 236 -3.24 -34.50 44.36
CA ILE A 236 -2.17 -34.84 45.30
C ILE A 236 -1.74 -33.56 46.00
N ARG A 237 -1.81 -33.66 47.33
CA ARG A 237 -1.51 -32.68 48.36
C ARG A 237 -0.02 -32.73 48.72
N ASP A 238 0.43 -31.61 49.25
CA ASP A 238 1.55 -31.41 50.18
C ASP A 238 2.99 -31.36 49.62
N GLY A 239 3.70 -30.30 50.02
CA GLY A 239 5.14 -30.16 49.86
C GLY A 239 5.61 -28.72 49.70
N GLY A 240 5.66 -27.95 50.78
CA GLY A 240 6.21 -26.60 50.78
C GLY A 240 7.73 -26.56 50.71
N CYS A 241 8.30 -25.44 50.23
CA CYS A 241 9.43 -24.77 50.87
C CYS A 241 9.67 -23.36 50.30
N LYS A 242 10.30 -22.54 51.15
CA LYS A 242 10.48 -21.08 51.18
C LYS A 242 11.36 -20.44 50.07
N PRO A 243 11.34 -19.10 49.95
CA PRO A 243 11.98 -18.32 48.87
C PRO A 243 13.45 -17.99 49.17
N CYS A 244 14.29 -17.91 48.15
CA CYS A 244 15.67 -17.43 48.26
C CYS A 244 15.81 -16.01 47.70
N HIS A 245 16.34 -15.15 48.56
CA HIS A 245 16.72 -13.76 48.36
C HIS A 245 17.90 -13.57 47.38
N ALA A 246 17.94 -12.38 46.78
CA ALA A 246 19.09 -11.77 46.13
C ALA A 246 20.24 -11.45 47.10
N PRO A 247 21.47 -11.22 46.62
CA PRO A 247 22.48 -10.49 47.38
C PRO A 247 22.89 -9.17 46.71
N SER A 248 23.13 -8.16 47.55
CA SER A 248 23.78 -6.89 47.24
C SER A 248 25.18 -6.80 47.87
N ALA A 249 26.09 -6.17 47.13
CA ALA A 249 27.24 -5.31 47.52
C ALA A 249 28.33 -5.76 48.53
N ALA A 250 29.59 -5.73 48.07
CA ALA A 250 30.80 -5.19 48.76
C ALA A 250 31.98 -5.13 47.75
N ARG A 251 32.44 -3.94 47.33
CA ARG A 251 33.59 -3.13 47.81
C ARG A 251 35.03 -3.63 47.49
N ASP A 252 35.69 -2.82 46.65
CA ASP A 252 37.10 -2.40 46.55
C ASP A 252 38.29 -3.38 46.63
N VAL A 253 39.19 -3.28 45.64
CA VAL A 253 40.64 -2.89 45.75
C VAL A 253 41.27 -2.89 44.34
N ARG A 254 41.98 -1.79 43.96
CA ARG A 254 42.90 -1.66 42.79
C ARG A 254 44.38 -1.79 43.26
N PRO A 255 45.43 -1.55 42.45
CA PRO A 255 45.91 -2.28 41.26
C PRO A 255 47.45 -2.57 41.31
N HIS A 256 47.91 -3.59 40.58
CA HIS A 256 49.30 -3.75 40.08
C HIS A 256 49.18 -4.51 38.75
N GLY A 257 49.90 -4.31 37.66
CA GLY A 257 51.05 -3.49 37.33
C GLY A 257 51.75 -4.16 36.13
N ARG A 258 51.77 -3.45 34.99
CA ARG A 258 52.75 -3.50 33.86
C ARG A 258 52.63 -4.53 32.71
N PRO A 259 53.18 -4.14 31.52
CA PRO A 259 52.73 -4.58 30.20
C PRO A 259 53.74 -5.47 29.46
N VAL A 260 53.28 -6.15 28.40
CA VAL A 260 54.15 -6.83 27.42
C VAL A 260 54.07 -6.11 26.08
N ARG A 261 55.25 -6.01 25.44
CA ARG A 261 55.64 -5.19 24.30
C ARG A 261 56.10 -6.10 23.16
N GLY A 262 55.92 -5.65 21.92
CA GLY A 262 56.57 -6.19 20.69
C GLY A 262 55.77 -7.31 20.01
N SER A 263 55.65 -7.41 18.68
CA SER A 263 56.49 -6.95 17.56
C SER A 263 55.65 -7.04 16.26
N THR A 264 55.46 -5.96 15.50
CA THR A 264 56.13 -5.65 14.20
C THR A 264 56.29 -6.81 13.20
N HIS A 265 55.57 -6.72 12.07
CA HIS A 265 56.03 -6.88 10.68
C HIS A 265 54.93 -6.30 9.76
N SER A 266 55.18 -5.23 9.00
CA SER A 266 55.80 -5.18 7.67
C SER A 266 54.72 -5.12 6.56
N ALA A 267 54.56 -3.95 5.94
CA ALA A 267 54.80 -3.69 4.51
C ALA A 267 53.67 -4.24 3.61
N ALA A 268 52.85 -3.40 2.97
CA ALA A 268 53.14 -2.61 1.77
C ALA A 268 52.23 -3.14 0.65
N GLU A 269 51.30 -2.31 0.16
CA GLU A 269 51.17 -2.04 -1.27
C GLU A 269 50.07 -1.01 -1.52
N SER A 270 50.53 0.18 -1.86
CA SER A 270 49.80 1.21 -2.58
C SER A 270 49.43 0.72 -3.97
N ARG A 271 48.15 0.81 -4.36
CA ARG A 271 47.75 0.89 -5.77
C ARG A 271 46.81 2.07 -5.97
N THR A 272 47.44 3.19 -6.29
CA THR A 272 46.87 4.33 -6.99
C THR A 272 46.38 3.89 -8.36
N TRP A 273 45.12 4.17 -8.71
CA TRP A 273 44.69 4.27 -10.10
C TRP A 273 44.22 5.70 -10.37
N THR A 274 45.07 6.40 -11.10
CA THR A 274 44.91 7.76 -11.59
C THR A 274 44.00 7.78 -12.81
N PHE A 275 43.03 8.69 -12.78
CA PHE A 275 42.41 9.43 -13.88
C PHE A 275 42.62 8.95 -15.32
N LEU A 276 41.50 8.68 -16.02
CA LEU A 276 41.39 8.98 -17.45
C LEU A 276 40.24 9.97 -17.68
N ARG A 277 40.59 11.26 -17.70
CA ARG A 277 39.77 12.34 -18.26
C ARG A 277 39.82 12.23 -19.78
N VAL A 278 38.67 11.99 -20.43
CA VAL A 278 38.50 12.28 -21.86
C VAL A 278 37.67 13.54 -22.00
N ARG A 279 38.33 14.64 -22.38
CA ARG A 279 37.75 15.90 -22.85
C ARG A 279 38.04 16.02 -24.35
N ARG A 280 37.01 16.11 -25.20
CA ARG A 280 36.93 16.83 -26.51
C ARG A 280 35.46 16.74 -26.96
N ARG A 281 34.77 17.72 -27.54
CA ARG A 281 34.95 19.15 -27.88
C ARG A 281 33.54 19.69 -28.17
N PRO A 282 33.29 21.00 -28.06
CA PRO A 282 32.00 21.62 -28.36
C PRO A 282 31.80 21.80 -29.87
N GLY A 283 30.64 21.42 -30.38
CA GLY A 283 30.20 21.70 -31.75
C GLY A 283 29.28 22.92 -31.76
N THR A 284 29.71 23.95 -32.46
CA THR A 284 29.02 25.22 -32.71
C THR A 284 27.92 25.10 -33.78
N ALA A 285 26.85 25.90 -33.57
CA ALA A 285 26.06 26.61 -34.57
C ALA A 285 25.16 25.82 -35.55
N ARG A 286 23.84 26.06 -35.45
CA ARG A 286 23.13 26.86 -36.46
C ARG A 286 21.77 27.32 -35.95
N ALA A 287 21.58 28.64 -36.01
CA ALA A 287 20.28 29.28 -36.00
C ALA A 287 19.44 28.78 -37.18
N ASN A 288 18.14 28.60 -36.98
CA ASN A 288 17.19 28.75 -38.08
C ASN A 288 16.02 29.62 -37.63
N VAL A 289 16.00 30.81 -38.22
CA VAL A 289 14.91 31.77 -38.24
C VAL A 289 13.99 31.34 -39.38
N GLY A 290 12.70 31.21 -39.08
CA GLY A 290 11.61 31.10 -40.07
C GLY A 290 10.30 31.29 -39.30
N ALA A 291 9.76 32.50 -39.15
CA ALA A 291 9.18 33.38 -40.17
C ALA A 291 8.02 32.71 -40.93
N GLY A 292 6.81 33.21 -40.67
CA GLY A 292 5.75 33.34 -41.67
C GLY A 292 4.63 32.31 -41.63
N GLY A 293 3.40 32.77 -41.31
CA GLY A 293 2.20 31.98 -41.56
C GLY A 293 0.91 32.48 -40.91
N ALA A 294 0.61 33.77 -41.01
CA ALA A 294 -0.74 34.28 -40.80
C ALA A 294 -1.56 34.15 -42.10
N MET A 295 -2.89 34.09 -41.96
CA MET A 295 -3.96 34.10 -42.97
C MET A 295 -4.28 32.77 -43.67
N ARG A 296 -5.38 32.14 -43.29
CA ARG A 296 -6.73 32.40 -43.85
C ARG A 296 -7.81 31.84 -42.94
#